data_AF-Q9F8M6-F1
#
_entry.id   AF-Q9F8M6-F1
#
_cell.length_a   1.000
_cell.length_b   1.000
_cell.length_c   1.000
_cell.angle_alpha   90.00
_cell.angle_beta   90.00
_cell.angle_gamma   90.00
#
_symmetry.space_group_name_H-M   'P 1'
#
loop_
_entity.id
_entity.type
_entity.pdbx_description
1 polymer ?
#
loop_
_entity_poly.entity_id
_entity_poly.type
_entity_poly.pdbx_seq_one_letter_code
_entity_poly.pdbx_strand_id
1 'polypeptide(L)'
;ILKDERINKEEIFEHSGGIKDYLKYLNKNKEPLHKIIYFEKEKDEVVVEVALQYCNSFSENILSFTNNINTTEGGTHEIGFKTALTRVINDYAKKYNLIKENNLSLQGERH
;
A
#
# COMPACT_ATOMS: atom_id res chain seq x y z
N ILE A 1 -20.02 9.84 10.59
CA ILE A 1 -20.16 9.98 12.06
C ILE A 1 -20.59 8.62 12.59
N LEU A 2 -19.72 7.95 13.33
CA LEU A 2 -20.06 6.72 14.05
C LEU A 2 -20.42 7.14 15.48
N LYS A 3 -21.66 6.89 15.87
CA LYS A 3 -22.18 7.24 17.21
C LYS A 3 -22.51 5.95 17.93
N ASP A 4 -21.76 5.64 18.99
CA ASP A 4 -22.13 4.56 19.91
C ASP A 4 -22.79 5.18 21.16
N GLU A 5 -24.11 5.08 21.22
CA GLU A 5 -24.94 5.64 22.30
C GLU A 5 -24.71 4.96 23.66
N ARG A 6 -24.07 3.79 23.70
CA ARG A 6 -23.78 3.05 24.95
C ARG A 6 -22.60 3.63 25.72
N ILE A 7 -21.73 4.37 25.04
CA ILE A 7 -20.48 4.94 25.57
C ILE A 7 -20.36 6.44 25.33
N ASN A 8 -21.40 7.10 24.79
CA ASN A 8 -21.38 8.52 24.42
C ASN A 8 -20.13 8.92 23.61
N LYS A 9 -19.70 8.01 22.72
CA LYS A 9 -18.51 8.23 21.89
C LYS A 9 -18.96 8.56 20.48
N GLU A 10 -18.57 9.74 20.01
CA GLU A 10 -18.74 10.20 18.64
C GLU A 10 -17.37 10.23 17.96
N GLU A 11 -17.21 9.44 16.89
CA GLU A 11 -16.03 9.51 16.02
C GLU A 11 -16.46 10.03 14.64
N ILE A 12 -15.93 11.20 14.28
CA ILE A 12 -16.09 11.82 12.96
C ILE A 12 -14.86 11.45 12.13
N PHE A 13 -15.02 10.51 11.20
CA PHE A 13 -14.01 10.19 10.20
C PHE A 13 -14.20 11.11 9.00
N GLU A 14 -13.61 12.30 9.07
CA GLU A 14 -13.52 13.22 7.93
C GLU A 14 -12.04 13.31 7.52
N HIS A 15 -11.68 12.58 6.47
CA HIS A 15 -10.32 12.54 5.95
C HIS A 15 -10.31 13.09 4.53
N SER A 16 -9.93 14.37 4.40
CA SER A 16 -9.79 15.04 3.10
C SER A 16 -8.61 14.51 2.27
N GLY A 17 -7.69 13.74 2.84
CA GLY A 17 -6.50 13.20 2.16
C GLY A 17 -6.67 11.81 1.55
N GLY A 18 -7.87 11.22 1.55
CA GLY A 18 -8.15 9.93 0.90
C GLY A 18 -7.27 8.79 1.42
N ILE A 19 -6.79 7.92 0.52
CA ILE A 19 -5.97 6.75 0.90
C ILE A 19 -4.62 7.12 1.55
N LYS A 20 -4.13 8.36 1.37
CA LYS A 20 -2.90 8.84 2.03
C LYS A 20 -3.11 8.97 3.54
N ASP A 21 -4.24 9.52 3.97
CA ASP A 21 -4.55 9.65 5.39
C ASP A 21 -4.86 8.30 6.02
N TYR A 22 -5.50 7.40 5.26
CA TYR A 22 -5.67 6.01 5.68
C TYR A 22 -4.32 5.32 5.91
N LEU A 23 -3.35 5.50 5.01
CA LEU A 23 -2.01 4.97 5.19
C LEU A 23 -1.29 5.56 6.41
N LYS A 24 -1.42 6.88 6.66
CA LYS A 24 -0.90 7.51 7.90
C LYS A 24 -1.50 6.87 9.14
N TYR A 25 -2.81 6.62 9.13
CA TYR A 25 -3.51 5.99 10.24
C TYR A 25 -3.00 4.56 10.48
N LEU A 26 -2.80 3.77 9.42
CA LEU A 26 -2.26 2.41 9.52
C LEU A 26 -0.83 2.39 10.06
N ASN A 27 -0.01 3.36 9.66
CA ASN A 27 1.40 3.44 10.07
C ASN A 27 1.61 4.28 11.34
N LYS A 28 0.57 4.70 12.05
CA LYS A 28 0.68 5.59 13.24
C LYS A 28 1.61 5.06 14.35
N ASN A 29 1.75 3.74 14.45
CA ASN A 29 2.59 3.05 15.43
C ASN A 29 3.88 2.46 14.82
N LYS A 30 4.17 2.77 13.54
CA LYS A 30 5.35 2.30 12.82
C LYS A 30 6.28 3.47 12.57
N GLU A 31 7.58 3.19 12.43
CA GLU A 31 8.59 4.19 12.08
C GLU A 31 8.74 4.24 10.54
N PRO A 32 8.26 5.30 9.85
CA PRO A 32 8.35 5.39 8.40
C PRO A 32 9.77 5.74 7.93
N LEU A 33 10.24 5.08 6.88
CA LEU A 33 11.58 5.31 6.31
C LEU A 33 11.61 6.49 5.33
N HIS A 34 10.45 6.87 4.79
CA HIS A 34 10.31 7.97 3.83
C HIS A 34 8.89 8.56 3.85
N LYS A 35 8.69 9.66 3.14
CA LYS A 35 7.36 10.28 2.93
C LYS A 35 6.47 9.37 2.08
N ILE A 36 5.16 9.40 2.30
CA ILE A 36 4.20 8.61 1.52
C ILE A 36 4.38 8.89 0.03
N ILE A 37 4.56 7.82 -0.74
CA ILE A 37 4.55 7.84 -2.19
C ILE A 37 3.11 7.65 -2.62
N TYR A 38 2.62 8.54 -3.47
CA TYR A 38 1.23 8.56 -3.92
C TYR A 38 1.18 8.78 -5.42
N PHE A 39 0.34 8.02 -6.09
CA PHE A 39 0.05 8.22 -7.51
C PHE A 39 -1.39 7.80 -7.82
N GLU A 40 -1.98 8.52 -8.75
CA GLU A 40 -3.31 8.30 -9.27
C GLU A 40 -3.21 8.31 -10.80
N LYS A 41 -3.92 7.38 -11.45
CA LYS A 41 -3.97 7.32 -12.90
C LYS A 41 -5.31 6.79 -13.35
N GLU A 42 -5.89 7.47 -14.32
CA GLU A 42 -7.06 7.00 -15.05
C GLU A 42 -6.64 6.46 -16.42
N LYS A 43 -7.19 5.31 -16.81
CA LYS A 43 -7.03 4.75 -18.15
C LYS A 43 -8.26 3.92 -18.50
N ASP A 44 -8.80 4.11 -19.71
CA ASP A 44 -9.93 3.34 -20.23
C ASP A 44 -11.11 3.31 -19.24
N GLU A 45 -11.46 4.47 -18.66
CA GLU A 45 -12.49 4.66 -17.61
C GLU A 45 -12.22 3.95 -16.27
N VAL A 46 -11.04 3.33 -16.11
CA VAL A 46 -10.60 2.73 -14.86
C VAL A 46 -9.66 3.69 -14.13
N VAL A 47 -10.05 4.12 -12.94
CA VAL A 47 -9.20 4.90 -12.03
C VAL A 47 -8.45 3.96 -11.10
N VAL A 48 -7.13 4.13 -11.03
CA VAL A 48 -6.25 3.42 -10.11
C VAL A 48 -5.54 4.44 -9.22
N GLU A 49 -5.73 4.29 -7.91
CA GLU A 49 -5.11 5.12 -6.89
C GLU A 49 -4.24 4.24 -5.98
N VAL A 50 -3.00 4.67 -5.70
CA VAL A 50 -2.07 3.91 -4.85
C VAL A 50 -1.34 4.85 -3.90
N ALA A 51 -1.28 4.45 -2.64
CA ALA A 51 -0.43 5.04 -1.62
C ALA A 51 0.44 3.96 -0.98
N LEU A 52 1.75 4.20 -0.89
CA LEU A 52 2.71 3.26 -0.31
C LEU A 52 3.74 3.97 0.56
N GLN A 53 4.19 3.28 1.60
CA GLN A 53 5.21 3.78 2.52
C GLN A 53 5.94 2.60 3.18
N TYR A 54 7.25 2.54 3.01
CA TYR A 54 8.09 1.60 3.74
C TYR A 54 8.30 2.08 5.17
N CYS A 55 8.20 1.15 6.11
CA CYS A 55 8.43 1.36 7.54
C CYS A 55 9.51 0.40 8.02
N ASN A 56 10.08 0.68 9.19
CA ASN A 56 11.06 -0.17 9.88
C ASN A 56 10.43 -1.43 10.50
N SER A 57 9.63 -2.16 9.73
CA SER A 57 8.92 -3.38 10.15
C SER A 57 9.11 -4.47 9.10
N PHE A 58 9.30 -5.71 9.55
CA PHE A 58 9.34 -6.90 8.69
C PHE A 58 7.96 -7.35 8.19
N SER A 59 6.87 -6.67 8.61
CA SER A 59 5.51 -7.01 8.18
C SER A 59 5.14 -6.33 6.85
N GLU A 60 4.82 -7.13 5.84
CA GLU A 60 4.14 -6.65 4.63
C GLU A 60 2.64 -6.54 4.91
N ASN A 61 2.04 -5.40 4.55
CA ASN A 61 0.59 -5.21 4.63
C ASN A 61 0.11 -4.52 3.37
N ILE A 62 -0.59 -5.26 2.52
CA ILE A 62 -1.19 -4.75 1.29
C ILE A 62 -2.71 -4.84 1.45
N LEU A 63 -3.37 -3.70 1.27
CA LEU A 63 -4.82 -3.60 1.29
C LEU A 63 -5.27 -3.17 -0.09
N SER A 64 -6.15 -3.96 -0.71
CA SER A 64 -6.66 -3.72 -2.05
C SER A 64 -8.17 -3.43 -1.98
N PHE A 65 -8.61 -2.46 -2.77
CA PHE A 65 -10.01 -2.04 -2.82
C PHE A 65 -10.46 -1.93 -4.26
N THR A 66 -11.65 -2.42 -4.55
CA THR A 66 -12.32 -2.24 -5.84
C THR A 66 -13.71 -1.69 -5.57
N ASN A 67 -14.07 -0.56 -6.18
CA ASN A 67 -15.36 0.12 -5.93
C ASN A 67 -15.64 0.35 -4.43
N ASN A 68 -14.63 0.79 -3.67
CA ASN A 68 -14.67 1.00 -2.22
C ASN A 68 -14.91 -0.25 -1.36
N ILE A 69 -15.01 -1.43 -1.98
CA ILE A 69 -15.12 -2.71 -1.26
C ILE A 69 -13.72 -3.27 -1.08
N ASN A 70 -13.35 -3.56 0.17
CA ASN A 70 -12.11 -4.25 0.49
C ASN A 70 -12.14 -5.65 -0.13
N THR A 71 -11.20 -5.94 -1.02
CA THR A 71 -11.04 -7.28 -1.59
C THR A 71 -10.13 -8.09 -0.69
N THR A 72 -10.69 -8.64 0.40
CA THR A 72 -9.94 -9.36 1.43
C THR A 72 -9.23 -10.61 0.91
N GLU A 73 -9.75 -11.23 -0.14
CA GLU A 73 -9.14 -12.37 -0.84
C GLU A 73 -8.21 -11.94 -1.99
N GLY A 74 -7.99 -10.63 -2.15
CA GLY A 74 -7.23 -10.04 -3.24
C GLY A 74 -7.93 -10.19 -4.59
N GLY A 75 -7.15 -10.46 -5.63
CA GLY A 75 -7.63 -10.63 -7.00
C GLY A 75 -6.56 -10.35 -8.04
N THR A 76 -6.95 -10.36 -9.31
CA THR A 76 -6.03 -10.12 -10.44
C THR A 76 -5.40 -8.72 -10.40
N HIS A 77 -6.12 -7.71 -9.92
CA HIS A 77 -5.63 -6.35 -9.70
C HIS A 77 -4.49 -6.31 -8.68
N GLU A 78 -4.64 -7.02 -7.55
CA GLU A 78 -3.61 -7.07 -6.51
C GLU A 78 -2.37 -7.86 -6.96
N ILE A 79 -2.56 -9.03 -7.58
CA ILE A 79 -1.46 -9.85 -8.09
C ILE A 79 -0.68 -9.09 -9.17
N GLY A 80 -1.39 -8.41 -10.07
CA GLY A 80 -0.80 -7.56 -11.09
C GLY A 80 0.02 -6.42 -10.48
N PHE A 81 -0.53 -5.74 -9.47
CA PHE A 81 0.18 -4.68 -8.76
C PHE A 81 1.45 -5.19 -8.06
N LYS A 82 1.36 -6.27 -7.28
CA LYS A 82 2.51 -6.90 -6.61
C LYS A 82 3.60 -7.29 -7.61
N THR A 83 3.21 -7.92 -8.71
CA THR A 83 4.14 -8.35 -9.76
C THR A 83 4.85 -7.16 -10.43
N ALA A 84 4.09 -6.11 -10.76
CA ALA A 84 4.62 -4.91 -11.37
C ALA A 84 5.56 -4.15 -10.42
N LEU A 85 5.18 -3.99 -9.14
CA LEU A 85 5.98 -3.31 -8.14
C LEU A 85 7.30 -4.03 -7.91
N THR A 86 7.26 -5.36 -7.69
CA THR A 86 8.46 -6.18 -7.52
C THR A 86 9.38 -6.09 -8.74
N ARG A 87 8.82 -6.08 -9.95
CA ARG A 87 9.61 -5.90 -11.18
C ARG A 87 10.29 -4.53 -11.22
N VAL A 88 9.56 -3.45 -10.94
CA VAL A 88 10.11 -2.08 -10.96
C VAL A 88 11.23 -1.91 -9.92
N ILE A 89 11.03 -2.44 -8.71
CA ILE A 89 12.05 -2.39 -7.64
C ILE A 89 13.31 -3.17 -8.07
N ASN A 90 13.14 -4.37 -8.61
CA ASN A 90 14.26 -5.18 -9.09
C ASN A 90 15.00 -4.51 -10.25
N ASP A 91 14.27 -3.95 -11.22
CA ASP A 91 14.85 -3.24 -12.36
C ASP A 91 15.63 -1.99 -11.89
N TYR A 92 15.09 -1.24 -10.93
CA TYR A 92 15.78 -0.12 -10.29
C TYR A 92 17.05 -0.58 -9.58
N ALA A 93 16.97 -1.62 -8.75
CA ALA A 93 18.09 -2.12 -7.97
C ALA A 93 19.23 -2.66 -8.84
N LYS A 94 18.91 -3.34 -9.95
CA LYS A 94 19.88 -3.76 -10.97
C LYS A 94 20.52 -2.56 -11.67
N LYS A 95 19.71 -1.59 -12.12
CA LYS A 95 20.19 -0.41 -12.85
C LYS A 95 21.22 0.40 -12.06
N TYR A 96 21.06 0.49 -10.74
CA TYR A 96 21.96 1.24 -9.86
C TYR A 96 22.99 0.35 -9.16
N ASN A 97 23.16 -0.92 -9.58
CA ASN A 97 24.08 -1.90 -8.96
C ASN A 97 23.91 -2.03 -7.44
N LEU A 98 22.69 -1.82 -6.94
CA LEU A 98 22.35 -1.93 -5.52
C LEU A 98 22.24 -3.39 -5.07
N ILE A 99 22.02 -4.30 -6.02
CA ILE A 99 22.12 -5.75 -5.83
C ILE A 99 23.43 -6.19 -6.50
N LYS A 100 24.40 -6.63 -5.71
CA LYS A 100 25.57 -7.34 -6.26
C LYS A 100 25.04 -8.64 -6.89
N GLU A 101 25.40 -8.90 -8.14
CA GLU A 101 24.91 -10.04 -8.96
C GLU A 101 25.03 -11.43 -8.30
N ASN A 102 25.67 -11.55 -7.14
CA ASN A 102 25.99 -12.81 -6.49
C ASN A 102 25.22 -13.13 -5.21
N ASN A 103 24.21 -12.36 -4.78
CA ASN A 103 23.37 -12.77 -3.65
C ASN A 103 21.95 -12.20 -3.72
N LEU A 104 20.99 -13.13 -3.72
CA LEU A 104 19.55 -12.94 -3.52
C LEU A 104 18.77 -12.31 -4.69
N SER A 105 18.26 -13.20 -5.54
CA SER A 105 16.93 -13.00 -6.12
C SER A 105 15.94 -12.79 -4.96
N LEU A 106 15.32 -11.62 -4.88
CA LEU A 106 14.20 -11.35 -3.98
C LEU A 106 13.01 -12.21 -4.46
N GLN A 107 13.01 -13.49 -4.08
CA GLN A 107 11.86 -14.36 -4.25
C GLN A 107 10.78 -13.84 -3.31
N GLY A 108 9.74 -13.20 -3.86
CA GLY A 108 8.55 -12.83 -3.11
C GLY A 108 8.02 -14.07 -2.41
N GLU A 109 7.98 -14.04 -1.09
CA GLU A 109 7.48 -15.14 -0.28
C GLU A 109 6.01 -15.38 -0.63
N ARG A 110 5.75 -16.55 -1.21
CA ARG A 110 4.41 -17.10 -1.39
C ARG A 110 4.12 -17.95 -0.17
N HIS A 111 3.29 -17.42 0.73
CA HIS A 111 2.47 -18.24 1.62
C HIS A 111 1.00 -18.02 1.31
#